data_AF-A0A953W4S2-F1
#
_entry.id   AF-A0A953W4S2-F1
#
_cell.length_a   1.000
_cell.length_b   1.000
_cell.length_c   1.000
_cell.angle_alpha   90.00
_cell.angle_beta   90.00
_cell.angle_gamma   90.00
#
_symmetry.space_group_name_H-M   'P 1'
#
loop_
_entity.id
_entity.type
_entity.pdbx_description
1 polymer ?
#
loop_
_entity_poly.entity_id
_entity_poly.type
_entity_poly.pdbx_seq_one_letter_code
_entity_poly.pdbx_strand_id
1 'polypeptide(L)'
;MTDPLELPSGGRRPRLFFDLEETGFNEVPKRFRRFYRRWRGAGDKLGPNEALCPVCKVVIRSTKELRAGDRVYCMPCMSRLELVEEEGMLIAKVIY
;
A
#
# COMPACT_ATOMS: atom_id res chain seq x y z
N MET A 1 34.01 29.49 3.74
CA MET A 1 32.83 29.64 2.87
C MET A 1 32.08 28.33 2.96
N THR A 2 31.00 28.33 3.72
CA THR A 2 30.15 27.15 3.96
C THR A 2 29.02 27.21 2.95
N ASP A 3 28.90 26.18 2.12
CA ASP A 3 28.01 26.14 0.97
C ASP A 3 26.53 26.06 1.43
N PRO A 4 25.66 27.04 1.13
CA PRO A 4 24.28 27.11 1.65
C PRO A 4 23.29 26.17 0.94
N LEU A 5 23.75 25.13 0.24
CA LEU A 5 22.91 24.18 -0.51
C LEU A 5 22.85 22.76 0.07
N GLU A 6 23.55 22.47 1.17
CA GLU A 6 23.37 21.24 1.93
C GLU A 6 22.15 21.35 2.87
N LEU A 7 20.97 21.47 2.29
CA LEU A 7 19.75 21.04 2.99
C LEU A 7 19.89 19.53 3.21
N PRO A 8 19.85 19.02 4.46
CA PRO A 8 19.85 17.59 4.68
C PRO A 8 18.61 17.05 3.96
N SER A 9 18.81 16.35 2.85
CA SER A 9 17.74 15.60 2.18
C SER A 9 17.16 14.69 3.25
N GLY A 10 16.01 15.09 3.81
CA GLY A 10 15.50 14.58 5.07
C GLY A 10 15.61 13.06 5.08
N GLY A 11 16.46 12.54 5.97
CA GLY A 11 16.77 11.12 6.05
C GLY A 11 15.46 10.35 6.07
N ARG A 12 15.14 9.66 4.96
CA ARG A 12 13.91 8.89 4.87
C ARG A 12 14.00 7.85 5.98
N ARG A 13 13.17 8.03 7.02
CA ARG A 13 13.05 7.04 8.11
C ARG A 13 12.92 5.65 7.47
N PRO A 14 13.68 4.65 7.96
CA PRO A 14 13.57 3.29 7.44
C PRO A 14 12.11 2.85 7.53
N ARG A 15 11.62 2.19 6.47
CA ARG A 15 10.24 1.70 6.42
C ARG A 15 10.03 0.71 7.55
N LEU A 16 8.90 0.82 8.23
CA LEU A 16 8.48 -0.17 9.21
C LEU A 16 8.16 -1.49 8.50
N PHE A 17 8.45 -2.59 9.18
CA PHE A 17 8.11 -3.94 8.72
C PHE A 17 6.91 -4.45 9.50
N PHE A 18 6.02 -5.16 8.81
CA PHE A 18 4.77 -5.67 9.35
C PHE A 18 4.66 -7.16 9.05
N ASP A 19 4.27 -7.93 10.07
CA ASP A 19 3.95 -9.34 9.91
C ASP A 19 2.55 -9.51 9.30
N LEU A 20 2.44 -10.40 8.30
CA LEU A 20 1.22 -10.62 7.54
C LEU A 20 0.68 -12.03 7.81
N GLU A 21 -0.43 -12.09 8.53
CA GLU A 21 -1.21 -13.31 8.71
C GLU A 21 -2.08 -13.61 7.49
N GLU A 22 -2.42 -14.89 7.30
CA GLU A 22 -3.32 -15.30 6.23
C GLU A 22 -4.77 -14.94 6.58
N THR A 23 -5.41 -14.19 5.71
CA THR A 23 -6.74 -13.58 5.91
C THR A 23 -7.87 -14.38 5.22
N GLY A 24 -7.56 -15.53 4.62
CA GLY A 24 -8.54 -16.39 3.94
C GLY A 24 -8.95 -15.91 2.54
N PHE A 25 -8.16 -15.06 1.88
CA PHE A 25 -8.45 -14.59 0.52
C PHE A 25 -8.21 -15.70 -0.53
N ASN A 26 -9.25 -16.46 -0.89
CA ASN A 26 -9.12 -17.65 -1.76
C ASN A 26 -8.99 -17.35 -3.26
N GLU A 27 -9.22 -16.11 -3.68
CA GLU A 27 -9.21 -15.68 -5.10
C GLU A 27 -7.77 -15.53 -5.67
N VAL A 28 -6.74 -15.67 -4.82
CA VAL A 28 -5.32 -15.66 -5.24
C VAL A 28 -4.59 -16.93 -4.79
N PRO A 29 -3.48 -17.30 -5.47
CA PRO A 29 -2.66 -18.43 -5.07
C PRO A 29 -2.20 -18.34 -3.61
N LYS A 30 -2.06 -19.49 -2.93
CA LYS A 30 -1.75 -19.58 -1.49
C LYS A 30 -0.58 -18.68 -1.06
N ARG A 31 0.47 -18.59 -1.89
CA ARG A 31 1.65 -17.74 -1.63
C ARG A 31 1.30 -16.26 -1.43
N PHE A 32 0.26 -15.77 -2.11
CA PHE A 32 -0.10 -14.36 -2.15
C PHE A 32 -1.26 -13.97 -1.22
N ARG A 33 -1.98 -14.94 -0.64
CA ARG A 33 -3.19 -14.67 0.16
C ARG A 33 -2.97 -13.71 1.31
N ARG A 34 -1.83 -13.80 1.99
CA ARG A 34 -1.42 -12.90 3.08
C ARG A 34 -1.39 -11.41 2.71
N PHE A 35 -1.19 -11.10 1.42
CA PHE A 35 -1.10 -9.73 0.90
C PHE A 35 -2.46 -9.16 0.52
N TYR A 36 -3.55 -9.90 0.65
CA TYR A 36 -4.88 -9.42 0.29
C TYR A 36 -5.84 -9.63 1.45
N ARG A 37 -6.72 -8.68 1.71
CA ARG A 37 -7.88 -8.88 2.58
C ARG A 37 -9.10 -8.23 1.95
N ARG A 38 -10.29 -8.72 2.32
CA ARG A 38 -11.54 -8.11 1.88
C ARG A 38 -11.74 -6.77 2.59
N TRP A 39 -12.10 -5.75 1.84
CA TRP A 39 -12.51 -4.46 2.39
C TRP A 39 -13.85 -4.62 3.10
N ARG A 40 -13.97 -4.17 4.37
CA ARG A 40 -15.19 -4.31 5.17
C ARG A 40 -16.17 -3.13 5.05
N GLY A 41 -15.88 -2.15 4.18
CA GLY A 41 -16.74 -0.99 3.92
C GLY A 41 -16.22 0.31 4.52
N ALA A 42 -17.08 1.33 4.63
CA ALA A 42 -16.70 2.71 4.96
C ALA A 42 -16.06 2.91 6.36
N GLY A 43 -16.22 1.96 7.29
CA GLY A 43 -15.57 1.98 8.60
C GLY A 43 -14.21 1.27 8.64
N ASP A 44 -13.76 0.69 7.53
CA ASP A 44 -12.52 -0.09 7.45
C ASP A 44 -11.33 0.86 7.31
N LYS A 45 -10.64 1.12 8.43
CA LYS A 45 -9.44 1.95 8.44
C LYS A 45 -8.26 1.19 7.87
N LEU A 46 -7.62 1.77 6.86
CA LEU A 46 -6.41 1.24 6.26
C LEU A 46 -5.21 1.47 7.19
N GLY A 47 -4.45 0.42 7.44
CA GLY A 47 -3.16 0.53 8.12
C GLY A 47 -2.08 1.20 7.24
N PRO A 48 -0.93 1.59 7.82
CA PRO A 48 0.19 2.22 7.10
C PRO A 48 0.86 1.30 6.07
N ASN A 49 0.56 0.00 6.10
CA ASN A 49 1.03 -1.01 5.15
C ASN A 49 -0.11 -1.55 4.28
N GLU A 50 -1.25 -0.86 4.25
CA GLU A 50 -2.45 -1.26 3.54
C GLU A 50 -2.86 -0.20 2.53
N ALA A 51 -3.37 -0.65 1.39
CA ALA A 51 -3.87 0.21 0.33
C ALA A 51 -5.15 -0.37 -0.26
N LEU A 52 -6.12 0.48 -0.58
CA LEU A 52 -7.37 0.05 -1.20
C LEU A 52 -7.23 0.06 -2.74
N CYS A 53 -7.55 -1.06 -3.37
CA CYS A 53 -7.71 -1.09 -4.84
C CYS A 53 -9.08 -0.52 -5.23
N PRO A 54 -9.13 0.53 -6.08
CA PRO A 54 -10.40 1.16 -6.48
C PRO A 54 -11.21 0.29 -7.45
N VAL A 55 -10.56 -0.67 -8.13
CA VAL A 55 -11.19 -1.51 -9.15
C VAL A 55 -11.96 -2.67 -8.52
N CYS A 56 -11.26 -3.54 -7.78
CA CYS A 56 -11.86 -4.74 -7.19
C CYS A 56 -12.24 -4.56 -5.71
N LYS A 57 -12.01 -3.38 -5.12
CA LYS A 57 -12.34 -3.07 -3.71
C LYS A 57 -11.73 -4.06 -2.72
N VAL A 58 -10.54 -4.56 -3.03
CA VAL A 58 -9.73 -5.38 -2.11
C VAL A 58 -8.67 -4.50 -1.45
N VAL A 59 -8.31 -4.85 -0.22
CA VAL A 59 -7.21 -4.21 0.48
C VAL A 59 -5.94 -4.99 0.19
N ILE A 60 -4.96 -4.32 -0.40
CA ILE A 60 -3.63 -4.83 -0.66
C ILE A 60 -2.75 -4.50 0.53
N ARG A 61 -2.08 -5.50 1.07
CA ARG A 61 -1.19 -5.38 2.23
C ARG A 61 0.24 -5.60 1.78
N SER A 62 1.17 -4.99 2.48
CA SER A 62 2.60 -5.17 2.26
C SER A 62 3.31 -5.51 3.58
N THR A 63 4.43 -6.22 3.49
CA THR A 63 5.32 -6.46 4.64
C THR A 63 6.09 -5.21 5.01
N LYS A 64 6.10 -4.19 4.15
CA LYS A 64 6.74 -2.89 4.39
C LYS A 64 5.66 -1.82 4.43
N GLU A 65 5.95 -0.77 5.18
CA GLU A 65 5.19 0.49 5.11
C GLU A 65 5.04 0.95 3.66
N LEU A 66 3.80 1.23 3.29
CA LEU A 66 3.40 1.78 2.01
C LEU A 66 3.38 3.30 2.11
N ARG A 67 3.94 3.98 1.11
CA ARG A 67 3.97 5.45 1.07
C ARG A 67 3.40 5.96 -0.24
N ALA A 68 2.92 7.20 -0.25
CA ALA A 68 2.52 7.86 -1.47
C ALA A 68 3.67 7.84 -2.50
N GLY A 69 3.33 7.52 -3.76
CA GLY A 69 4.26 7.31 -4.86
C GLY A 69 4.77 5.87 -5.01
N ASP A 70 4.47 4.96 -4.08
CA ASP A 70 4.77 3.54 -4.27
C ASP A 70 3.87 2.94 -5.36
N ARG A 71 4.42 1.99 -6.13
CA ARG A 71 3.69 1.27 -7.16
C ARG A 71 3.35 -0.13 -6.69
N VAL A 72 2.08 -0.48 -6.81
CA VAL A 72 1.54 -1.76 -6.36
C VAL A 72 0.80 -2.43 -7.50
N TYR A 73 0.97 -3.74 -7.62
CA TYR A 73 0.23 -4.54 -8.58
C TYR A 73 -0.87 -5.31 -7.85
N CYS A 74 -2.11 -5.15 -8.30
CA CYS A 74 -3.23 -5.90 -7.76
C CYS A 74 -3.44 -7.17 -8.58
N MET A 75 -3.09 -8.34 -8.03
CA MET A 75 -3.29 -9.61 -8.73
C MET A 75 -4.75 -9.92 -9.08
N PRO A 76 -5.74 -9.67 -8.18
CA PRO A 76 -7.13 -9.98 -8.50
C PRO A 76 -7.70 -9.26 -9.73
N CYS A 77 -7.38 -7.98 -9.92
CA CYS A 77 -7.85 -7.20 -11.08
C CYS A 77 -6.80 -7.02 -12.18
N MET A 78 -5.57 -7.51 -11.96
CA MET A 78 -4.42 -7.32 -12.84
C MET A 78 -4.05 -5.85 -13.13
N SER A 79 -4.56 -4.90 -12.35
CA SER A 79 -4.29 -3.48 -12.53
C SER A 79 -2.99 -3.05 -11.86
N ARG A 80 -2.26 -2.13 -12.51
CA ARG A 80 -1.14 -1.41 -11.88
C ARG A 80 -1.65 -0.14 -11.24
N LEU A 81 -1.29 0.03 -9.97
CA LEU A 81 -1.76 1.10 -9.13
C LEU A 81 -0.58 1.91 -8.59
N GLU A 82 -0.77 3.21 -8.47
CA GLU A 82 0.12 4.12 -7.73
C GLU A 82 -0.56 4.51 -6.43
N LEU A 83 0.16 4.45 -5.31
CA LEU A 83 -0.41 4.87 -4.04
C LEU A 83 -0.40 6.38 -3.93
N VAL A 84 -1.55 6.94 -3.59
CA VAL A 84 -1.77 8.36 -3.35
C VAL A 84 -2.35 8.49 -1.94
N GLU A 85 -1.85 9.47 -1.19
CA GLU A 85 -2.46 9.80 0.09
C GLU A 85 -3.63 10.76 -0.17
N GLU A 86 -4.83 10.34 0.19
CA GLU A 86 -6.07 11.09 -0.03
C GLU A 86 -6.89 11.04 1.27
N GLU A 87 -7.28 12.21 1.79
CA GLU A 87 -8.00 12.35 3.07
C GLU A 87 -7.34 11.65 4.28
N GLY A 88 -6.01 11.51 4.26
CA GLY A 88 -5.25 10.80 5.30
C GLY A 88 -5.29 9.28 5.20
N MET A 89 -5.79 8.74 4.08
CA MET A 89 -5.78 7.31 3.75
C MET A 89 -4.92 7.03 2.52
N LEU A 90 -4.23 5.88 2.50
CA LEU A 90 -3.49 5.40 1.33
C LEU A 90 -4.44 4.76 0.32
N ILE A 91 -4.87 5.54 -0.66
CA ILE A 91 -5.73 5.09 -1.75
C ILE A 91 -4.86 4.76 -2.97
N ALA A 92 -5.14 3.64 -3.62
CA ALA A 92 -4.43 3.30 -4.85
C ALA A 92 -5.14 3.94 -6.05
N LYS A 93 -4.42 4.68 -6.90
CA LYS A 93 -4.92 5.24 -8.16
C LYS A 93 -4.50 4.35 -9.32
N VAL A 94 -5.42 4.07 -10.24
CA VAL A 94 -5.12 3.27 -11.43
C VAL A 94 -4.24 4.08 -12.38
N ILE A 95 -3.14 3.47 -12.84
CA ILE A 95 -2.26 4.06 -13.84
C ILE A 95 -2.67 3.60 -15.25
N TYR A 96 -2.93 2.29 -15.40
CA TYR A 96 -3.31 1.61 -16.65
C TYR A 96 -4.18 0.39 -16.33
#